data_AF-A0A251T4J0-F1
#
_entry.id   AF-A0A251T4J0-F1
#
_cell.length_a   1.000
_cell.length_b   1.000
_cell.length_c   1.000
_cell.angle_alpha   90.00
_cell.angle_beta   90.00
_cell.angle_gamma   90.00
#
_symmetry.space_group_name_H-M   'P 1'
#
loop_
_entity.id
_entity.type
_entity.pdbx_description
1 polymer ?
#
loop_
_entity_poly.entity_id
_entity_poly.type
_entity_poly.pdbx_seq_one_letter_code
_entity_poly.pdbx_strand_id
1 'polypeptide(L)'
;MSETPFNIIPPSSSSSSSLQVNVLMGGLQIHHHHQQQQQILMSTPIVSLPSCNLRTISILSTSFRKFCTSAQIKAVNRVSADELKEQWLNSLNCSPTLPKQNHDKEIVSPPSQWVIGIDPDVSGALAVLKPYDFASPAQVYDSPNVKVLIGNRVRRRMDTKAMVELLRSLSIPYGTTAYIEQSLPYPGDGKQGWWSGGFNYGLWIGVLVASGVSVVPVPSVRWKQEFKLSGNGKTKDDSRALACSLFPTLSSSLKRKKDHGRAEALLIAAYGKGIRLNSDSESLTSINTDNSTS
;
A
#
# COMPACT_ATOMS: atom_id res chain seq x y z
N MET A 1 -1.72 38.70 -74.59
CA MET A 1 -1.98 37.24 -74.58
C MET A 1 -1.69 36.77 -73.17
N SER A 2 -2.68 36.90 -72.26
CA SER A 2 -3.61 35.84 -71.81
C SER A 2 -2.96 34.94 -70.73
N GLU A 3 -3.47 34.73 -69.52
CA GLU A 3 -4.75 35.07 -68.88
C GLU A 3 -4.61 34.94 -67.33
N THR A 4 -5.11 35.97 -66.64
CA THR A 4 -5.85 36.03 -65.35
C THR A 4 -5.78 34.96 -64.24
N PRO A 5 -5.70 35.41 -62.95
CA PRO A 5 -6.16 34.67 -61.77
C PRO A 5 -7.58 35.08 -61.33
N PHE A 6 -8.35 34.14 -60.76
CA PHE A 6 -9.73 34.37 -60.32
C PHE A 6 -9.84 34.93 -58.89
N ASN A 7 -10.78 35.86 -58.77
CA ASN A 7 -11.05 36.73 -57.64
C ASN A 7 -12.23 36.21 -56.80
N ILE A 8 -12.25 36.62 -55.53
CA ILE A 8 -13.29 36.37 -54.52
C ILE A 8 -14.41 37.43 -54.62
N ILE A 9 -15.69 37.02 -54.55
CA ILE A 9 -16.83 37.91 -54.20
C ILE A 9 -17.88 37.13 -53.36
N PRO A 10 -18.45 37.71 -52.27
CA PRO A 10 -19.52 37.14 -51.42
C PRO A 10 -20.93 37.75 -51.72
N PRO A 11 -21.91 37.69 -50.80
CA PRO A 11 -23.02 36.72 -50.76
C PRO A 11 -24.38 37.29 -51.22
N SER A 12 -25.37 36.42 -51.47
CA SER A 12 -26.78 36.78 -51.66
C SER A 12 -27.69 36.10 -50.63
N SER A 13 -28.73 36.84 -50.25
CA SER A 13 -29.66 36.60 -49.15
C SER A 13 -30.95 35.89 -49.59
N SER A 14 -31.64 35.37 -48.56
CA SER A 14 -33.08 35.08 -48.47
C SER A 14 -33.66 33.80 -49.11
N SER A 15 -34.19 32.92 -48.26
CA SER A 15 -35.65 32.73 -48.12
C SER A 15 -35.98 31.70 -47.03
N SER A 16 -37.03 32.00 -46.28
CA SER A 16 -37.56 31.29 -45.12
C SER A 16 -38.11 29.91 -45.45
N SER A 17 -37.96 28.96 -44.51
CA SER A 17 -38.98 27.95 -44.22
C SER A 17 -38.86 27.50 -42.76
N SER A 18 -39.93 27.77 -42.03
CA SER A 18 -40.14 27.50 -40.60
C SER A 18 -40.18 26.01 -40.29
N LEU A 19 -39.36 25.57 -39.33
CA LEU A 19 -39.57 24.31 -38.62
C LEU A 19 -39.91 24.64 -37.16
N GLN A 20 -41.13 24.29 -36.80
CA GLN A 20 -41.72 24.49 -35.48
C GLN A 20 -40.97 23.67 -34.42
N VAL A 21 -40.60 24.34 -33.34
CA VAL A 21 -40.11 23.72 -32.10
C VAL A 21 -41.33 23.32 -31.29
N ASN A 22 -41.63 22.02 -31.23
CA ASN A 22 -42.59 21.49 -30.27
C ASN A 22 -41.89 21.30 -28.91
N VAL A 23 -42.13 22.25 -28.02
CA VAL A 23 -41.90 22.13 -26.57
C VAL A 23 -43.02 21.26 -26.01
N LEU A 24 -42.70 20.03 -25.59
CA LEU A 24 -43.60 19.24 -24.77
C LEU A 24 -43.16 19.36 -23.30
N MET A 25 -43.90 20.19 -22.55
CA MET A 25 -43.90 20.20 -21.09
C MET A 25 -44.51 18.89 -20.60
N GLY A 26 -43.69 18.03 -19.99
CA GLY A 26 -44.11 16.78 -19.35
C GLY A 26 -43.55 16.72 -17.94
N GLY A 27 -44.46 16.64 -16.97
CA GLY A 27 -44.23 16.87 -15.56
C GLY A 27 -43.30 15.92 -14.81
N LEU A 28 -42.91 16.45 -13.66
CA LEU A 28 -42.13 15.93 -12.56
C LEU A 28 -42.69 14.63 -11.95
N GLN A 29 -41.88 13.57 -11.86
CA GLN A 29 -42.00 12.58 -10.77
C GLN A 29 -40.69 11.79 -10.61
N ILE A 30 -39.82 12.27 -9.72
CA ILE A 30 -38.67 11.48 -9.24
C ILE A 30 -39.18 10.60 -8.11
N HIS A 31 -39.21 9.29 -8.33
CA HIS A 31 -39.45 8.31 -7.27
C HIS A 31 -38.26 8.30 -6.31
N HIS A 32 -38.51 8.72 -5.07
CA HIS A 32 -37.61 8.48 -3.95
C HIS A 32 -37.53 6.97 -3.67
N HIS A 33 -36.39 6.35 -3.98
CA HIS A 33 -36.07 5.03 -3.47
C HIS A 33 -35.63 5.17 -2.01
N HIS A 34 -36.57 4.90 -1.10
CA HIS A 34 -36.32 4.79 0.34
C HIS A 34 -35.78 3.39 0.62
N GLN A 35 -34.51 3.28 0.99
CA GLN A 35 -33.90 2.00 1.38
C GLN A 35 -34.21 1.77 2.87
N GLN A 36 -35.27 1.02 3.16
CA GLN A 36 -35.55 0.51 4.51
C GLN A 36 -34.52 -0.58 4.86
N GLN A 37 -33.75 -0.36 5.92
CA GLN A 37 -32.97 -1.41 6.56
C GLN A 37 -33.93 -2.34 7.31
N GLN A 38 -34.07 -3.59 6.86
CA GLN A 38 -34.72 -4.64 7.64
C GLN A 38 -33.75 -5.10 8.73
N GLN A 39 -34.07 -4.81 9.98
CA GLN A 39 -33.47 -5.48 11.13
C GLN A 39 -33.95 -6.94 11.16
N ILE A 40 -33.02 -7.88 10.99
CA ILE A 40 -33.27 -9.30 11.26
C ILE A 40 -33.33 -9.46 12.78
N LEU A 41 -34.54 -9.54 13.33
CA LEU A 41 -34.81 -9.94 14.70
C LEU A 41 -34.78 -11.48 14.75
N MET A 42 -33.72 -12.07 15.29
CA MET A 42 -33.68 -13.50 15.60
C MET A 42 -34.53 -13.72 16.85
N SER A 43 -35.80 -14.08 16.66
CA SER A 43 -36.69 -14.55 17.72
C SER A 43 -36.30 -15.98 18.11
N THR A 44 -35.82 -16.18 19.33
CA THR A 44 -35.66 -17.51 19.92
C THR A 44 -37.00 -18.02 20.46
N PRO A 45 -37.38 -19.28 20.25
CA PRO A 45 -38.57 -19.85 20.87
C PRO A 45 -38.30 -20.14 22.35
N ILE A 46 -39.20 -19.63 23.20
CA ILE A 46 -39.29 -19.93 24.63
C ILE A 46 -39.80 -21.36 24.77
N VAL A 47 -38.98 -22.24 25.37
CA VAL A 47 -39.43 -23.55 25.86
C VAL A 47 -39.87 -23.39 27.32
N SER A 48 -41.11 -23.76 27.57
CA SER A 48 -41.80 -23.72 28.86
C SER A 48 -41.17 -24.64 29.91
N LEU A 49 -40.98 -24.15 31.13
CA LEU A 49 -40.75 -24.97 32.33
C LEU A 49 -42.01 -24.98 33.21
N PRO A 50 -42.36 -26.09 33.87
CA PRO A 50 -43.52 -26.17 34.73
C PRO A 50 -43.27 -25.53 36.09
N SER A 51 -44.36 -25.06 36.69
CA SER A 51 -44.47 -24.31 37.92
C SER A 51 -44.12 -25.14 39.17
N CYS A 52 -43.42 -24.54 40.13
CA CYS A 52 -43.53 -24.94 41.54
C CYS A 52 -43.26 -23.76 42.50
N ASN A 53 -44.08 -23.74 43.55
CA ASN A 53 -44.47 -22.63 44.41
C ASN A 53 -43.38 -21.94 45.24
N LEU A 54 -43.66 -20.67 45.55
CA LEU A 54 -43.08 -19.86 46.62
C LEU A 54 -43.18 -20.55 47.99
N ARG A 55 -42.08 -20.59 48.75
CA ARG A 55 -42.10 -20.34 50.20
C ARG A 55 -40.86 -19.57 50.66
N THR A 56 -41.16 -18.50 51.38
CA THR A 56 -40.34 -17.59 52.18
C THR A 56 -39.29 -18.30 53.04
N ILE A 57 -38.10 -17.70 53.19
CA ILE A 57 -37.42 -17.41 54.46
C ILE A 57 -36.34 -16.35 54.22
N SER A 58 -36.31 -15.38 55.12
CA SER A 58 -35.48 -14.19 55.15
C SER A 58 -34.16 -14.42 55.90
N ILE A 59 -33.15 -13.61 55.56
CA ILE A 59 -31.98 -13.21 56.37
C ILE A 59 -30.90 -14.28 56.61
N LEU A 60 -29.73 -14.11 55.99
CA LEU A 60 -28.49 -13.73 56.70
C LEU A 60 -27.39 -13.37 55.68
N SER A 61 -26.82 -12.17 55.86
CA SER A 61 -25.56 -11.76 55.25
C SER A 61 -24.43 -12.62 55.78
N THR A 62 -23.71 -13.31 54.89
CA THR A 62 -22.28 -13.64 55.11
C THR A 62 -21.60 -13.93 53.77
N SER A 63 -20.54 -13.16 53.54
CA SER A 63 -19.53 -13.25 52.48
C SER A 63 -19.26 -14.67 51.95
N PHE A 64 -19.62 -14.93 50.68
CA PHE A 64 -19.15 -16.09 49.94
C PHE A 64 -18.16 -15.64 48.85
N ARG A 65 -16.91 -16.04 49.03
CA ARG A 65 -15.81 -15.82 48.09
C ARG A 65 -16.15 -16.43 46.74
N LYS A 66 -15.98 -15.67 45.66
CA LYS A 66 -15.92 -16.18 44.28
C LYS A 66 -14.81 -17.22 44.18
N PHE A 67 -15.19 -18.49 44.11
CA PHE A 67 -14.40 -19.53 43.48
C PHE A 67 -15.22 -20.04 42.30
N CYS A 68 -15.13 -19.33 41.18
CA CYS A 68 -15.51 -19.89 39.89
C CYS A 68 -14.22 -19.91 39.07
N THR A 69 -13.65 -21.11 38.95
CA THR A 69 -12.40 -21.40 38.28
C THR A 69 -12.54 -21.07 36.80
N SER A 70 -12.02 -19.90 36.41
CA SER A 70 -11.84 -19.46 35.02
C SER A 70 -10.86 -20.32 34.20
N ALA A 71 -10.44 -21.46 34.74
CA ALA A 71 -9.43 -22.34 34.18
C ALA A 71 -9.99 -23.34 33.15
N GLN A 72 -11.30 -23.61 33.13
CA GLN A 72 -11.86 -24.70 32.31
C GLN A 72 -12.46 -24.29 30.96
N ILE A 73 -12.45 -23.00 30.60
CA ILE A 73 -12.77 -22.53 29.22
C ILE A 73 -11.48 -22.23 28.41
N LYS A 74 -10.29 -22.38 29.01
CA LYS A 74 -8.99 -21.99 28.41
C LYS A 74 -8.24 -23.10 27.66
N ALA A 75 -8.93 -24.13 27.19
CA ALA A 75 -8.30 -25.31 26.59
C ALA A 75 -8.78 -25.61 25.15
N VAL A 76 -8.96 -24.56 24.33
CA VAL A 76 -9.10 -24.71 22.87
C VAL A 76 -8.14 -23.72 22.20
N ASN A 77 -7.15 -24.28 21.48
CA ASN A 77 -6.12 -23.65 20.63
C ASN A 77 -5.21 -22.58 21.25
N ARG A 78 -4.08 -23.02 21.84
CA ARG A 78 -2.90 -22.16 22.04
C ARG A 78 -1.98 -22.25 20.82
N VAL A 79 -2.42 -21.75 19.67
CA VAL A 79 -1.51 -21.43 18.57
C VAL A 79 -0.66 -20.24 19.02
N SER A 80 0.66 -20.30 18.85
CA SER A 80 1.54 -19.22 19.29
C SER A 80 1.35 -17.98 18.39
N ALA A 81 1.61 -16.78 18.93
CA ALA A 81 1.52 -15.55 18.14
C ALA A 81 2.49 -15.57 16.93
N ASP A 82 3.64 -16.22 17.08
CA ASP A 82 4.63 -16.38 16.02
C ASP A 82 4.11 -17.32 14.92
N GLU A 83 3.44 -18.41 15.28
CA GLU A 83 2.84 -19.32 14.31
C GLU A 83 1.74 -18.63 13.48
N LEU A 84 0.87 -17.84 14.12
CA LEU A 84 -0.14 -17.05 13.41
C LEU A 84 0.49 -16.02 12.45
N LYS A 85 1.61 -15.42 12.86
CA LYS A 85 2.35 -14.49 12.02
C LYS A 85 2.98 -15.18 10.82
N GLU A 86 3.60 -16.34 11.02
CA GLU A 86 4.17 -17.14 9.92
C GLU A 86 3.09 -17.62 8.95
N GLN A 87 1.94 -18.08 9.45
CA GLN A 87 0.80 -18.42 8.60
C GLN A 87 0.34 -17.24 7.72
N TRP A 88 0.31 -16.03 8.29
CA TRP A 88 0.00 -14.83 7.52
C TRP A 88 1.09 -14.49 6.50
N LEU A 89 2.38 -14.54 6.86
CA LEU A 89 3.47 -14.29 5.90
C LEU A 89 3.47 -15.31 4.76
N ASN A 90 3.18 -16.58 5.05
CA ASN A 90 3.03 -17.62 4.04
C ASN A 90 1.88 -17.34 3.07
N SER A 91 0.79 -16.71 3.53
CA SER A 91 -0.31 -16.31 2.64
C SER A 91 0.07 -15.20 1.65
N LEU A 92 1.19 -14.50 1.88
CA LEU A 92 1.72 -13.45 1.01
C LEU A 92 2.81 -13.95 0.06
N ASN A 93 3.21 -15.22 0.16
CA ASN A 93 4.28 -15.80 -0.64
C ASN A 93 3.71 -16.46 -1.89
N CYS A 94 4.21 -16.03 -3.05
CA CYS A 94 3.84 -16.57 -4.36
C CYS A 94 4.89 -17.53 -4.93
N SER A 95 5.96 -17.84 -4.19
CA SER A 95 6.97 -18.79 -4.68
C SER A 95 6.33 -20.15 -4.97
N PRO A 96 6.72 -20.83 -6.07
CA PRO A 96 6.22 -22.17 -6.37
C PRO A 96 6.43 -23.09 -5.17
N THR A 97 5.35 -23.60 -4.60
CA THR A 97 5.43 -24.65 -3.59
C THR A 97 5.80 -25.93 -4.34
N LEU A 98 7.08 -26.29 -4.33
CA LEU A 98 7.51 -27.57 -4.90
C LEU A 98 6.85 -28.68 -4.07
N PRO A 99 6.17 -29.66 -4.68
CA PRO A 99 5.74 -30.85 -3.98
C PRO A 99 6.99 -31.54 -3.40
N LYS A 100 6.94 -31.95 -2.13
CA LYS A 100 7.93 -32.89 -1.58
C LYS A 100 7.77 -34.21 -2.32
N GLN A 101 8.46 -34.41 -3.45
CA GLN A 101 8.69 -35.75 -3.98
C GLN A 101 10.13 -35.96 -4.48
N ASN A 102 10.56 -37.16 -4.16
CA ASN A 102 11.87 -37.80 -4.27
C ASN A 102 12.61 -37.55 -5.59
N HIS A 103 13.93 -37.44 -5.46
CA HIS A 103 14.96 -37.75 -6.46
C HIS A 103 14.52 -37.64 -7.92
N ASP A 104 14.69 -36.46 -8.51
CA ASP A 104 15.34 -36.31 -9.81
C ASP A 104 15.80 -34.85 -9.97
N LYS A 105 16.92 -34.64 -10.67
CA LYS A 105 17.65 -33.36 -10.77
C LYS A 105 16.74 -32.25 -11.28
N GLU A 106 16.26 -31.44 -10.35
CA GLU A 106 15.41 -30.29 -10.62
C GLU A 106 16.28 -29.07 -10.97
N ILE A 107 16.02 -28.45 -12.13
CA ILE A 107 16.61 -27.16 -12.49
C ILE A 107 15.91 -26.12 -11.62
N VAL A 108 16.44 -25.90 -10.41
CA VAL A 108 16.11 -24.76 -9.56
C VAL A 108 16.54 -23.51 -10.33
N SER A 109 15.60 -22.86 -11.03
CA SER A 109 15.84 -21.49 -11.45
C SER A 109 16.06 -20.66 -10.18
N PRO A 110 17.23 -20.02 -10.00
CA PRO A 110 17.54 -19.30 -8.77
C PRO A 110 16.46 -18.25 -8.53
N PRO A 111 16.13 -17.93 -7.26
CA PRO A 111 15.17 -16.89 -6.95
C PRO A 111 15.53 -15.64 -7.76
N SER A 112 14.55 -15.09 -8.47
CA SER A 112 14.77 -13.91 -9.29
C SER A 112 15.47 -12.86 -8.44
N GLN A 113 16.69 -12.48 -8.83
CA GLN A 113 17.51 -11.46 -8.15
C GLN A 113 16.87 -10.06 -8.17
N TRP A 114 15.63 -9.95 -8.68
CA TRP A 114 14.84 -8.74 -8.67
C TRP A 114 14.34 -8.50 -7.25
N VAL A 115 14.42 -7.25 -6.81
CA VAL A 115 13.87 -6.80 -5.54
C VAL A 115 13.01 -5.59 -5.79
N ILE A 116 11.80 -5.61 -5.23
CA ILE A 116 10.87 -4.48 -5.30
C ILE A 116 10.79 -3.82 -3.93
N GLY A 117 10.76 -2.49 -3.90
CA GLY A 117 10.49 -1.72 -2.69
C GLY A 117 9.25 -0.86 -2.87
N ILE A 118 8.39 -0.83 -1.86
CA ILE A 118 7.11 -0.13 -1.90
C ILE A 118 6.98 0.80 -0.70
N ASP A 119 6.85 2.10 -0.97
CA ASP A 119 6.20 3.04 -0.05
C ASP A 119 4.70 3.04 -0.39
N PRO A 120 3.84 2.49 0.49
CA PRO A 120 2.44 2.28 0.18
C PRO A 120 1.59 3.57 0.18
N ASP A 121 2.14 4.71 0.59
CA ASP A 121 1.35 5.93 0.67
C ASP A 121 0.91 6.44 -0.73
N VAL A 122 -0.13 7.28 -0.75
CA VAL A 122 -0.64 7.87 -2.01
C VAL A 122 0.39 8.80 -2.68
N SER A 123 1.37 9.29 -1.93
CA SER A 123 2.53 10.03 -2.45
C SER A 123 3.81 9.19 -2.41
N GLY A 124 3.68 7.90 -2.14
CA GLY A 124 4.74 6.92 -2.16
C GLY A 124 5.13 6.53 -3.58
N ALA A 125 5.84 5.42 -3.69
CA ALA A 125 6.39 4.95 -4.94
C ALA A 125 6.64 3.43 -4.92
N LEU A 126 6.86 2.89 -6.12
CA LEU A 126 7.38 1.56 -6.38
C LEU A 126 8.78 1.68 -6.97
N ALA A 127 9.75 0.99 -6.38
CA ALA A 127 11.11 0.87 -6.87
C ALA A 127 11.41 -0.56 -7.31
N VAL A 128 12.18 -0.73 -8.38
CA VAL A 128 12.63 -2.01 -8.90
C VAL A 128 14.14 -2.02 -9.00
N LEU A 129 14.77 -2.97 -8.32
CA LEU A 129 16.19 -3.28 -8.43
C LEU A 129 16.33 -4.59 -9.20
N LYS A 130 16.88 -4.52 -10.41
CA LYS A 130 17.16 -5.72 -11.22
C LYS A 130 18.47 -6.39 -10.75
N PRO A 131 18.69 -7.68 -11.08
CA PRO A 131 19.98 -8.35 -10.96
C PRO A 131 21.09 -7.52 -11.57
N TYR A 132 22.33 -7.77 -11.11
CA TYR A 132 23.55 -7.15 -11.59
C TYR A 132 23.58 -7.07 -13.12
N ASP A 133 23.30 -5.88 -13.62
CA ASP A 133 23.84 -5.42 -14.86
C ASP A 133 24.21 -3.95 -14.65
N PHE A 134 25.48 -3.63 -14.78
CA PHE A 134 25.98 -2.25 -14.73
C PHE A 134 25.26 -1.34 -15.76
N ALA A 135 24.55 -1.96 -16.72
CA ALA A 135 23.74 -1.32 -17.74
C ALA A 135 22.26 -1.09 -17.38
N SER A 136 21.68 -1.76 -16.38
CA SER A 136 20.27 -1.56 -16.02
C SER A 136 20.13 -0.80 -14.69
N PRO A 137 19.92 0.52 -14.72
CA PRO A 137 19.74 1.30 -13.50
C PRO A 137 18.50 0.85 -12.73
N ALA A 138 18.52 1.11 -11.42
CA ALA A 138 17.32 1.08 -10.59
C ALA A 138 16.21 1.91 -11.25
N GLN A 139 14.97 1.46 -11.11
CA GLN A 139 13.80 2.16 -11.66
C GLN A 139 12.88 2.55 -10.50
N VAL A 140 12.24 3.71 -10.59
CA VAL A 140 11.31 4.19 -9.57
C VAL A 140 10.13 4.91 -10.21
N TYR A 141 8.94 4.60 -9.71
CA TYR A 141 7.67 5.06 -10.25
C TYR A 141 6.80 5.59 -9.10
N ASP A 142 6.23 6.79 -9.25
CA ASP A 142 5.27 7.29 -8.27
C ASP A 142 4.04 6.37 -8.21
N SER A 143 3.44 6.22 -7.03
CA SER A 143 2.19 5.46 -6.86
C SER A 143 1.08 6.02 -7.77
N PRO A 144 0.53 5.22 -8.72
CA PRO A 144 -0.55 5.67 -9.59
C PRO A 144 -1.78 6.07 -8.77
N ASN A 145 -2.35 7.23 -9.08
CA ASN A 145 -3.45 7.79 -8.29
C ASN A 145 -4.30 8.76 -9.12
N VAL A 146 -5.56 8.89 -8.73
CA VAL A 146 -6.55 9.78 -9.33
C VAL A 146 -7.13 10.73 -8.29
N LYS A 147 -7.60 11.90 -8.74
CA LYS A 147 -8.32 12.86 -7.91
C LYS A 147 -9.80 12.47 -7.83
N VAL A 148 -10.32 12.39 -6.62
CA VAL A 148 -11.72 12.04 -6.34
C VAL A 148 -12.32 13.09 -5.41
N LEU A 149 -13.53 13.55 -5.71
CA LEU A 149 -14.27 14.43 -4.81
C LEU A 149 -14.94 13.59 -3.72
N ILE A 150 -14.57 13.83 -2.45
CA ILE A 150 -15.13 13.13 -1.29
C ILE A 150 -15.74 14.17 -0.36
N GLY A 151 -17.08 14.21 -0.32
CA GLY A 151 -17.81 15.35 0.22
C GLY A 151 -17.40 16.62 -0.55
N ASN A 152 -16.93 17.64 0.17
CA ASN A 152 -16.55 18.92 -0.43
C ASN A 152 -15.03 19.06 -0.67
N ARG A 153 -14.25 17.99 -0.53
CA ARG A 153 -12.78 18.03 -0.67
C ARG A 153 -12.31 17.09 -1.76
N VAL A 154 -11.47 17.60 -2.66
CA VAL A 154 -10.74 16.77 -3.62
C VAL A 154 -9.61 16.06 -2.90
N ARG A 155 -9.57 14.73 -3.02
CA ARG A 155 -8.56 13.85 -2.41
C ARG A 155 -7.93 12.98 -3.48
N ARG A 156 -6.70 12.51 -3.23
CA ARG A 156 -6.04 11.52 -4.09
C ARG A 156 -6.39 10.12 -3.60
N ARG A 157 -6.69 9.21 -4.52
CA ARG A 157 -6.92 7.77 -4.28
C ARG A 157 -6.07 6.97 -5.23
N MET A 158 -5.61 5.81 -4.81
CA MET A 158 -4.85 4.91 -5.66
C MET A 158 -5.65 4.55 -6.92
N ASP A 159 -4.97 4.50 -8.05
CA ASP A 159 -5.53 4.02 -9.31
C ASP A 159 -5.15 2.56 -9.49
N THR A 160 -6.05 1.67 -9.05
CA THR A 160 -5.81 0.22 -9.08
C THR A 160 -5.55 -0.29 -10.50
N LYS A 161 -6.22 0.27 -11.51
CA LYS A 161 -6.01 -0.15 -12.91
C LYS A 161 -4.59 0.20 -13.34
N ALA A 162 -4.18 1.45 -13.12
CA ALA A 162 -2.84 1.89 -13.49
C ALA A 162 -1.74 1.18 -12.68
N MET A 163 -2.00 0.78 -11.43
CA MET A 163 -1.07 -0.05 -10.64
C MET A 163 -0.85 -1.42 -11.30
N VAL A 164 -1.92 -2.10 -11.72
CA VAL A 164 -1.83 -3.40 -12.39
C VAL A 164 -1.14 -3.28 -13.75
N GLU A 165 -1.46 -2.23 -14.52
CA GLU A 165 -0.81 -1.96 -15.81
C GLU A 165 0.69 -1.66 -15.63
N LEU A 166 1.06 -0.88 -14.61
CA LEU A 166 2.46 -0.63 -14.26
C LEU A 166 3.21 -1.95 -13.98
N LEU A 167 2.71 -2.79 -13.08
CA LEU A 167 3.35 -4.08 -12.78
C LEU A 167 3.49 -4.97 -14.01
N ARG A 168 2.46 -5.04 -14.86
CA ARG A 168 2.50 -5.80 -16.11
C ARG A 168 3.56 -5.28 -17.07
N SER A 169 3.68 -3.95 -17.21
CA SER A 169 4.67 -3.30 -18.08
C SER A 169 6.12 -3.53 -17.65
N LEU A 170 6.34 -3.82 -16.37
CA LEU A 170 7.68 -4.06 -15.81
C LEU A 170 8.20 -5.47 -16.09
N SER A 171 7.35 -6.37 -16.58
CA SER A 171 7.66 -7.78 -16.86
C SER A 171 8.36 -8.46 -15.67
N ILE A 172 7.82 -8.23 -14.46
CA ILE A 172 8.38 -8.73 -13.21
C ILE A 172 8.33 -10.27 -13.22
N PRO A 173 9.47 -10.96 -12.99
CA PRO A 173 9.47 -12.42 -12.91
C PRO A 173 8.57 -12.93 -11.77
N TYR A 174 7.87 -14.03 -12.02
CA TYR A 174 7.08 -14.72 -10.99
C TYR A 174 7.95 -15.11 -9.79
N GLY A 175 7.44 -14.94 -8.58
CA GLY A 175 8.18 -15.20 -7.35
C GLY A 175 9.19 -14.11 -6.95
N THR A 176 9.21 -12.96 -7.67
CA THR A 176 9.94 -11.77 -7.21
C THR A 176 9.42 -11.35 -5.84
N THR A 177 10.32 -10.89 -4.96
CA THR A 177 9.96 -10.40 -3.63
C THR A 177 9.84 -8.88 -3.62
N ALA A 178 8.68 -8.39 -3.16
CA ALA A 178 8.42 -6.99 -2.85
C ALA A 178 8.47 -6.77 -1.33
N TYR A 179 9.34 -5.86 -0.92
CA TYR A 179 9.39 -5.34 0.45
C TYR A 179 8.51 -4.11 0.52
N ILE A 180 7.55 -4.10 1.43
CA ILE A 180 6.58 -3.02 1.59
C ILE A 180 6.67 -2.44 3.00
N GLU A 181 6.71 -1.12 3.14
CA GLU A 181 6.62 -0.51 4.46
C GLU A 181 5.29 -0.90 5.13
N GLN A 182 5.39 -1.47 6.34
CA GLN A 182 4.23 -1.86 7.10
C GLN A 182 3.48 -0.61 7.58
N SER A 183 2.24 -0.44 7.12
CA SER A 183 1.39 0.66 7.56
C SER A 183 1.03 0.49 9.04
N LEU A 184 1.29 1.54 9.82
CA LEU A 184 0.92 1.64 11.23
C LEU A 184 0.14 2.94 11.44
N PRO A 185 -1.08 2.90 12.01
CA PRO A 185 -1.83 4.10 12.34
C PRO A 185 -1.02 5.01 13.26
N TYR A 186 -0.83 6.26 12.87
CA TYR A 186 -0.18 7.24 13.72
C TYR A 186 -1.22 7.90 14.64
N PRO A 187 -1.02 8.01 15.96
CA PRO A 187 -2.01 8.60 16.87
C PRO A 187 -2.41 10.04 16.53
N GLY A 188 -1.54 10.80 15.87
CA GLY A 188 -1.84 12.17 15.41
C GLY A 188 -2.73 12.23 14.16
N ASP A 189 -2.93 11.12 13.47
CA ASP A 189 -3.79 11.06 12.29
C ASP A 189 -5.27 10.95 12.66
N GLY A 190 -6.13 11.62 11.89
CA GLY A 190 -7.57 11.43 11.99
C GLY A 190 -8.03 10.09 11.42
N LYS A 191 -9.28 9.70 11.74
CA LYS A 191 -9.93 8.45 11.26
C LYS A 191 -9.79 8.21 9.76
N GLN A 192 -9.90 9.27 8.96
CA GLN A 192 -9.75 9.19 7.50
C GLN A 192 -8.31 8.89 7.06
N GLY A 193 -7.31 9.34 7.83
CA GLY A 193 -5.90 9.01 7.62
C GLY A 193 -5.65 7.52 7.86
N TRP A 194 -6.13 6.99 8.99
CA TRP A 194 -6.02 5.56 9.31
C TRP A 194 -6.68 4.67 8.26
N TRP A 195 -7.91 5.03 7.85
CA TRP A 195 -8.60 4.33 6.77
C TRP A 195 -7.79 4.37 5.47
N SER A 196 -7.24 5.53 5.11
CA SER A 196 -6.51 5.68 3.85
C SER A 196 -5.19 4.93 3.86
N GLY A 197 -4.45 4.93 4.98
CA GLY A 197 -3.22 4.17 5.13
C GLY A 197 -3.46 2.66 5.02
N GLY A 198 -4.44 2.15 5.76
CA GLY A 198 -4.84 0.74 5.70
C GLY A 198 -5.35 0.32 4.31
N PHE A 199 -6.17 1.17 3.67
CA PHE A 199 -6.67 0.91 2.31
C PHE A 199 -5.52 0.82 1.31
N ASN A 200 -4.59 1.78 1.31
CA ASN A 200 -3.49 1.77 0.35
C ASN A 200 -2.55 0.57 0.57
N TYR A 201 -2.23 0.26 1.82
CA TYR A 201 -1.39 -0.89 2.20
C TYR A 201 -2.00 -2.21 1.75
N GLY A 202 -3.28 -2.43 2.05
CA GLY A 202 -4.00 -3.63 1.61
C GLY A 202 -4.13 -3.72 0.10
N LEU A 203 -4.35 -2.59 -0.58
CA LEU A 203 -4.45 -2.55 -2.03
C LEU A 203 -3.12 -2.93 -2.71
N TRP A 204 -1.99 -2.42 -2.22
CA TRP A 204 -0.67 -2.81 -2.71
C TRP A 204 -0.42 -4.30 -2.51
N ILE A 205 -0.69 -4.84 -1.31
CA ILE A 205 -0.53 -6.28 -1.04
C ILE A 205 -1.36 -7.11 -2.02
N GLY A 206 -2.66 -6.79 -2.16
CA GLY A 206 -3.55 -7.53 -3.03
C GLY A 206 -3.11 -7.49 -4.50
N VAL A 207 -2.71 -6.32 -5.00
CA VAL A 207 -2.24 -6.15 -6.38
C VAL A 207 -0.92 -6.88 -6.63
N LEU A 208 0.03 -6.86 -5.69
CA LEU A 208 1.31 -7.56 -5.81
C LEU A 208 1.13 -9.08 -5.80
N VAL A 209 0.40 -9.61 -4.81
CA VAL A 209 0.14 -11.06 -4.70
C VAL A 209 -0.64 -11.56 -5.92
N ALA A 210 -1.67 -10.84 -6.36
CA ALA A 210 -2.42 -11.19 -7.57
C ALA A 210 -1.56 -11.14 -8.85
N SER A 211 -0.44 -10.41 -8.83
CA SER A 211 0.52 -10.35 -9.93
C SER A 211 1.64 -11.39 -9.80
N GLY A 212 1.57 -12.32 -8.83
CA GLY A 212 2.58 -13.35 -8.63
C GLY A 212 3.86 -12.85 -7.94
N VAL A 213 3.78 -11.71 -7.25
CA VAL A 213 4.88 -11.11 -6.48
C VAL A 213 4.70 -11.45 -5.01
N SER A 214 5.70 -12.09 -4.41
CA SER A 214 5.73 -12.39 -2.99
C SER A 214 5.91 -11.09 -2.19
N VAL A 215 5.19 -10.93 -1.08
CA VAL A 215 5.23 -9.68 -0.29
C VAL A 215 5.84 -9.91 1.09
N VAL A 216 6.80 -9.06 1.46
CA VAL A 216 7.44 -9.01 2.77
C VAL A 216 7.18 -7.65 3.42
N PRO A 217 6.30 -7.58 4.42
CA PRO A 217 6.09 -6.39 5.23
C PRO A 217 7.31 -6.04 6.08
N VAL A 218 7.73 -4.77 6.03
CA VAL A 218 8.89 -4.26 6.75
C VAL A 218 8.48 -3.09 7.65
N PRO A 219 8.66 -3.21 8.99
CA PRO A 219 8.45 -2.07 9.88
C PRO A 219 9.37 -0.90 9.52
N SER A 220 8.83 0.32 9.51
CA SER A 220 9.56 1.53 9.15
C SER A 220 10.83 1.73 9.97
N VAL A 221 10.74 1.45 11.27
CA VAL A 221 11.86 1.51 12.22
C VAL A 221 13.03 0.63 11.77
N ARG A 222 12.75 -0.55 11.22
CA ARG A 222 13.76 -1.57 10.90
C ARG A 222 14.65 -1.15 9.73
N TRP A 223 14.05 -0.76 8.61
CA TRP A 223 14.82 -0.33 7.45
C TRP A 223 15.48 1.03 7.70
N LYS A 224 14.84 1.93 8.46
CA LYS A 224 15.44 3.22 8.84
C LYS A 224 16.65 3.05 9.76
N GLN A 225 16.62 2.09 10.68
CA GLN A 225 17.77 1.76 11.53
C GLN A 225 18.98 1.27 10.72
N GLU A 226 18.77 0.35 9.78
CA GLU A 226 19.83 -0.18 8.91
C GLU A 226 20.58 0.94 8.18
N PHE A 227 19.83 1.97 7.73
CA PHE A 227 20.37 3.10 6.99
C PHE A 227 20.74 4.32 7.86
N LYS A 228 20.78 4.18 9.20
CA LYS A 228 21.06 5.28 10.13
C LYS A 228 20.13 6.50 9.94
N LEU A 229 18.90 6.24 9.51
CA LEU A 229 17.81 7.21 9.36
C LEU A 229 16.84 7.18 10.54
N SER A 230 17.11 6.38 11.57
CA SER A 230 16.38 6.38 12.83
C SER A 230 16.93 7.44 13.81
N GLY A 231 16.06 8.10 14.56
CA GLY A 231 16.44 8.98 15.67
C GLY A 231 15.90 10.40 15.55
N ASN A 232 16.02 11.17 16.63
CA ASN A 232 15.57 12.55 16.68
C ASN A 232 16.40 13.42 15.71
N GLY A 233 15.72 14.21 14.89
CA GLY A 233 16.35 15.09 13.90
C GLY A 233 16.50 14.50 12.51
N LYS A 234 16.18 13.22 12.29
CA LYS A 234 16.13 12.63 10.95
C LYS A 234 14.84 13.03 10.24
N THR A 235 14.97 13.40 8.98
CA THR A 235 13.93 14.00 8.15
C THR A 235 13.74 13.23 6.85
N LYS A 236 12.66 13.56 6.14
CA LYS A 236 12.44 13.10 4.76
C LYS A 236 13.55 13.55 3.79
N ASP A 237 14.29 14.61 4.13
CA ASP A 237 15.38 15.11 3.30
C ASP A 237 16.61 14.17 3.40
N ASP A 238 16.86 13.57 4.58
CA ASP A 238 17.95 12.61 4.78
C ASP A 238 17.73 11.33 3.96
N SER A 239 16.49 10.85 3.88
CA SER A 239 16.14 9.69 3.04
C SER A 239 16.43 9.97 1.56
N ARG A 240 16.11 11.18 1.07
CA ARG A 240 16.44 11.57 -0.31
C ARG A 240 17.94 11.67 -0.53
N ALA A 241 18.67 12.31 0.39
CA ALA A 241 20.12 12.45 0.29
C ALA A 241 20.81 11.07 0.22
N LEU A 242 20.39 10.13 1.08
CA LEU A 242 20.92 8.78 1.08
C LEU A 242 20.57 8.02 -0.20
N ALA A 243 19.32 8.09 -0.67
CA ALA A 243 18.92 7.46 -1.91
C ALA A 243 19.69 8.00 -3.12
N CYS A 244 20.00 9.30 -3.18
CA CYS A 244 20.88 9.87 -4.21
C CYS A 244 22.30 9.28 -4.15
N SER A 245 22.84 9.07 -2.95
CA SER A 245 24.16 8.46 -2.77
C SER A 245 24.18 7.00 -3.21
N LEU A 246 23.15 6.21 -2.88
CA LEU A 246 23.06 4.79 -3.25
C LEU A 246 22.68 4.58 -4.72
N PHE A 247 21.93 5.50 -5.31
CA PHE A 247 21.45 5.43 -6.70
C PHE A 247 21.78 6.71 -7.47
N PRO A 248 23.06 6.98 -7.79
CA PRO A 248 23.48 8.25 -8.39
C PRO A 248 22.75 8.58 -9.71
N THR A 249 22.44 7.56 -10.52
CA THR A 249 21.71 7.70 -11.79
C THR A 249 20.27 8.23 -11.62
N LEU A 250 19.68 8.06 -10.44
CA LEU A 250 18.34 8.53 -10.11
C LEU A 250 18.34 9.87 -9.36
N SER A 251 19.50 10.46 -9.08
CA SER A 251 19.60 11.72 -8.31
C SER A 251 18.75 12.85 -8.91
N SER A 252 18.64 12.92 -10.24
CA SER A 252 17.79 13.89 -10.93
C SER A 252 16.30 13.74 -10.60
N SER A 253 15.87 12.51 -10.33
CA SER A 253 14.49 12.13 -10.00
C SER A 253 14.15 12.27 -8.50
N LEU A 254 15.13 12.66 -7.67
CA LEU A 254 15.03 12.76 -6.20
C LEU A 254 15.27 14.19 -5.67
N LYS A 255 15.36 15.19 -6.56
CA LYS A 255 15.74 16.56 -6.20
C LYS A 255 14.73 17.30 -5.31
N ARG A 256 13.43 17.03 -5.46
CA ARG A 256 12.38 17.86 -4.83
C ARG A 256 11.93 17.26 -3.51
N LYS A 257 11.41 18.11 -2.61
CA LYS A 257 10.83 17.66 -1.33
C LYS A 257 9.72 16.62 -1.47
N LYS A 258 8.95 16.70 -2.56
CA LYS A 258 7.87 15.74 -2.85
C LYS A 258 8.35 14.37 -3.34
N ASP A 259 9.63 14.22 -3.68
CA ASP A 259 10.21 12.97 -4.18
C ASP A 259 10.66 12.04 -3.02
N HIS A 260 10.24 12.32 -1.78
CA HIS A 260 10.59 11.49 -0.63
C HIS A 260 10.03 10.07 -0.74
N GLY A 261 8.81 9.89 -1.28
CA GLY A 261 8.25 8.55 -1.47
C GLY A 261 9.06 7.68 -2.43
N ARG A 262 9.64 8.29 -3.48
CA ARG A 262 10.61 7.63 -4.37
C ARG A 262 11.86 7.18 -3.62
N ALA A 263 12.39 8.05 -2.76
CA ALA A 263 13.55 7.73 -1.95
C ALA A 263 13.25 6.60 -0.95
N GLU A 264 12.12 6.65 -0.23
CA GLU A 264 11.73 5.60 0.72
C GLU A 264 11.54 4.26 -0.01
N ALA A 265 10.87 4.22 -1.16
CA ALA A 265 10.73 2.99 -1.96
C ALA A 265 12.09 2.41 -2.40
N LEU A 266 13.02 3.25 -2.86
CA LEU A 266 14.38 2.83 -3.23
C LEU A 266 15.15 2.26 -2.05
N LEU A 267 15.06 2.90 -0.89
CA LEU A 267 15.73 2.44 0.33
C LEU A 267 15.10 1.15 0.86
N ILE A 268 13.78 0.99 0.80
CA ILE A 268 13.11 -0.27 1.15
C ILE A 268 13.56 -1.41 0.21
N ALA A 269 13.70 -1.15 -1.09
CA ALA A 269 14.25 -2.14 -2.03
C ALA A 269 15.72 -2.46 -1.71
N ALA A 270 16.53 -1.45 -1.39
CA ALA A 270 17.93 -1.61 -1.00
C ALA A 270 18.06 -2.46 0.28
N TYR A 271 17.18 -2.22 1.27
CA TYR A 271 17.07 -3.00 2.49
C TYR A 271 16.77 -4.48 2.17
N GLY A 272 15.75 -4.72 1.35
CA GLY A 272 15.39 -6.07 0.92
C GLY A 272 16.50 -6.80 0.16
N LYS A 273 17.28 -6.07 -0.63
CA LYS A 273 18.45 -6.58 -1.36
C LYS A 273 19.66 -6.82 -0.45
N GLY A 274 19.68 -6.25 0.76
CA GLY A 274 20.81 -6.33 1.70
C GLY A 274 21.97 -5.39 1.36
N ILE A 275 21.71 -4.25 0.71
CA ILE A 275 22.73 -3.22 0.48
C ILE A 275 23.14 -2.59 1.81
N ARG A 276 24.45 -2.55 2.10
CA ARG A 276 25.01 -1.95 3.31
C ARG A 276 25.69 -0.62 3.01
N LEU A 277 25.72 0.26 4.00
CA LEU A 277 26.53 1.49 3.94
C LEU A 277 27.99 1.11 4.20
N ASN A 278 28.89 1.42 3.26
CA ASN A 278 30.32 1.23 3.48
C ASN A 278 30.78 2.22 4.57
N SER A 279 31.37 1.69 5.64
CA SER A 279 31.93 2.46 6.76
C SER A 279 33.22 3.20 6.43
N ASP A 280 33.77 3.02 5.23
CA ASP A 280 35.18 3.28 4.96
C ASP A 280 35.50 4.73 4.55
N SER A 281 34.53 5.65 4.65
CA SER A 281 34.78 7.08 4.43
C SER A 281 35.07 7.88 5.70
N GLU A 282 35.02 7.27 6.89
CA GLU A 282 35.30 7.95 8.18
C GLU A 282 36.79 7.90 8.60
N SER A 283 37.64 7.15 7.91
CA SER A 283 39.06 6.96 8.30
C SER A 283 40.07 7.84 7.56
N LEU A 284 39.66 8.63 6.56
CA LEU A 284 40.57 9.45 5.74
C LEU A 284 40.69 10.92 6.17
N THR A 285 39.98 11.36 7.21
CA THR A 285 40.06 12.75 7.71
C THR A 285 40.94 12.93 8.94
N SER A 286 41.58 11.88 9.47
CA SER A 286 42.39 11.95 10.70
C SER A 286 43.91 11.95 10.49
N ILE A 287 44.43 12.02 9.25
CA ILE A 287 45.89 11.90 8.97
C ILE A 287 46.53 13.21 8.49
N ASN A 288 45.77 14.27 8.17
CA ASN A 288 46.33 15.49 7.55
C ASN A 288 46.47 16.71 8.48
N THR A 289 46.53 16.52 9.79
CA THR A 289 46.99 17.56 10.73
C THR A 289 48.10 16.98 11.57
N ASP A 290 49.32 17.00 11.03
CA ASP A 290 50.59 17.09 11.76
C ASP A 290 51.72 16.91 10.73
N ASN A 291 52.13 18.01 10.09
CA ASN A 291 53.50 18.23 9.60
C ASN A 291 53.62 19.62 8.94
N SER A 292 53.72 20.65 9.77
CA SER A 292 54.29 21.95 9.36
C SER A 292 54.73 22.75 10.58
N THR A 293 55.83 22.33 11.20
CA THR A 293 56.71 23.21 11.97
C THR A 293 58.11 22.59 12.02
N SER A 294 58.94 23.02 11.07
CA SER A 294 60.41 23.07 11.15
C SER A 294 60.86 24.32 10.41
#